data_AF-A0A1M7REA8-F1
#
_entry.id   AF-A0A1M7REA8-F1
#
_cell.length_a   1.000
_cell.length_b   1.000
_cell.length_c   1.000
_cell.angle_alpha   90.00
_cell.angle_beta   90.00
_cell.angle_gamma   90.00
#
_symmetry.space_group_name_H-M   'P 1'
#
loop_
_entity.id
_entity.type
_entity.pdbx_description
1 polymer ?
#
loop_
_entity_poly.entity_id
_entity_poly.type
_entity_poly.pdbx_seq_one_letter_code
_entity_poly.pdbx_strand_id
1 'polypeptide(L)'
;MIDLPHPPPGATSGPYGLPRPDLDEAHQALAEIYAEITDRIWTQLLRETRLTGNETDPEALDRVIDAMKSSDPITALCGRSLEIRVAAFDAIATDRELIGSTA
;
A
#
# COMPACT_ATOMS: atom_id res chain seq x y z
N MET A 1 -0.40 15.49 18.72
CA MET A 1 -1.23 14.28 18.69
C MET A 1 -1.39 13.96 17.21
N ILE A 2 -0.61 13.02 16.69
CA ILE A 2 -0.71 12.63 15.28
C ILE A 2 -2.00 11.83 15.19
N ASP A 3 -2.94 12.30 14.37
CA ASP A 3 -4.14 11.56 14.01
C ASP A 3 -3.67 10.35 13.20
N LEU A 4 -3.74 9.16 13.80
CA LEU A 4 -3.42 7.92 13.10
C LEU A 4 -4.62 7.62 12.19
N PRO A 5 -4.40 7.41 10.88
CA PRO A 5 -5.49 7.06 9.97
C PRO A 5 -6.25 5.84 10.50
N HIS A 6 -7.58 5.94 10.49
CA HIS A 6 -8.45 4.85 10.90
C HIS A 6 -8.22 3.66 9.96
N PRO A 7 -7.82 2.49 10.47
CA PRO A 7 -7.61 1.33 9.61
C PRO A 7 -8.95 0.93 8.97
N PRO A 8 -8.99 0.63 7.67
CA PRO A 8 -10.20 0.13 7.03
C PRO A 8 -10.65 -1.18 7.69
N PRO A 9 -11.97 -1.47 7.70
CA PRO A 9 -12.50 -2.68 8.31
C PRO A 9 -11.95 -3.93 7.60
N GLY A 10 -11.08 -4.67 8.30
CA GLY A 10 -10.38 -5.85 7.78
C GLY A 10 -8.86 -5.74 7.78
N ALA A 11 -8.29 -4.57 8.06
CA ALA A 11 -6.84 -4.40 8.19
C ALA A 11 -6.32 -5.22 9.38
N THR A 12 -5.40 -6.15 9.09
CA THR A 12 -4.72 -6.91 10.14
C THR A 12 -3.71 -5.97 10.79
N SER A 13 -4.02 -5.51 12.00
CA SER A 13 -3.14 -4.63 12.77
C SER A 13 -1.82 -5.36 13.03
N GLY A 14 -0.75 -4.90 12.38
CA GLY A 14 0.57 -5.49 12.50
C GLY A 14 1.34 -4.95 13.72
N PRO A 15 2.68 -5.10 13.73
CA PRO A 15 3.53 -4.62 14.82
C PRO A 15 3.25 -3.17 15.18
N TYR A 16 3.18 -2.89 16.47
CA TYR A 16 2.93 -1.54 17.03
C TYR A 16 1.61 -0.91 16.58
N GLY A 17 0.65 -1.70 16.07
CA GLY A 17 -0.63 -1.20 15.61
C GLY A 17 -0.62 -0.60 14.21
N LEU A 18 0.50 -0.69 13.50
CA LEU A 18 0.63 -0.18 12.13
C LEU A 18 -0.01 -1.17 11.16
N PRO A 19 -0.89 -0.75 10.23
CA PRO A 19 -1.39 -1.63 9.18
C PRO A 19 -0.31 -1.84 8.11
N ARG A 20 -0.30 -3.01 7.48
CA ARG A 20 0.41 -3.18 6.19
C ARG A 20 -0.30 -2.31 5.16
N PRO A 21 0.43 -1.59 4.29
CA PRO A 21 -0.20 -0.89 3.17
C PRO A 21 -1.09 -1.82 2.34
N ASP A 22 -2.19 -1.27 1.83
CA ASP A 22 -3.18 -1.95 1.00
C ASP A 22 -3.50 -1.13 -0.28
N LEU A 23 -4.48 -1.59 -1.05
CA LEU A 23 -4.91 -0.92 -2.28
C LEU A 23 -5.53 0.46 -2.03
N ASP A 24 -6.19 0.66 -0.89
CA ASP A 24 -6.75 1.96 -0.52
C ASP A 24 -5.63 2.97 -0.24
N GLU A 25 -4.57 2.55 0.46
CA GLU A 25 -3.38 3.39 0.64
C GLU A 25 -2.70 3.73 -0.70
N ALA A 26 -2.69 2.81 -1.66
CA ALA A 26 -2.14 3.06 -2.99
C ALA A 26 -2.98 4.07 -3.78
N HIS A 27 -4.30 3.95 -3.74
CA HIS A 27 -5.22 4.91 -4.35
C HIS A 27 -5.11 6.28 -3.71
N GLN A 28 -5.05 6.34 -2.38
CA GLN A 28 -4.88 7.57 -1.61
C GLN A 28 -3.55 8.27 -1.94
N ALA A 29 -2.44 7.53 -2.09
CA ALA A 29 -1.15 8.10 -2.47
C ALA A 29 -1.18 8.78 -3.86
N LEU A 30 -2.04 8.31 -4.77
CA LEU A 30 -2.29 8.99 -6.04
C LEU A 30 -3.21 10.19 -5.86
N ALA A 31 -4.24 10.07 -5.02
CA ALA A 31 -5.22 11.12 -4.73
C ALA A 31 -4.56 12.41 -4.23
N GLU A 32 -3.55 12.29 -3.37
CA GLU A 32 -2.79 13.42 -2.83
C GLU A 32 -2.03 14.22 -3.89
N ILE A 33 -1.71 13.61 -5.03
CA ILE A 33 -0.91 14.22 -6.10
C ILE A 33 -1.78 14.71 -7.26
N TYR A 34 -2.75 13.88 -7.66
CA TYR A 34 -3.48 14.05 -8.91
C TYR A 34 -4.90 14.61 -8.74
N ALA A 35 -5.43 14.66 -7.51
CA ALA A 35 -6.76 15.19 -7.21
C ALA A 35 -7.84 14.62 -8.16
N GLU A 36 -8.47 15.47 -8.97
CA GLU A 36 -9.60 15.13 -9.84
C GLU A 36 -9.31 14.06 -10.91
N ILE A 37 -8.05 13.87 -11.33
CA ILE A 37 -7.72 12.85 -12.36
C ILE A 37 -7.35 11.49 -11.76
N THR A 38 -7.31 11.37 -10.44
CA THR A 38 -6.86 10.17 -9.72
C THR A 38 -7.62 8.93 -10.15
N ASP A 39 -8.96 8.98 -10.20
CA ASP A 39 -9.78 7.81 -10.51
C ASP A 39 -9.55 7.27 -11.92
N ARG A 40 -9.19 8.15 -12.86
CA ARG A 40 -8.83 7.74 -14.22
C ARG A 40 -7.49 6.99 -14.22
N ILE A 41 -6.50 7.50 -13.51
CA ILE A 41 -5.17 6.86 -13.38
C ILE A 41 -5.33 5.52 -12.65
N TRP A 42 -6.10 5.51 -11.56
CA TRP A 42 -6.38 4.30 -10.79
C TRP A 42 -7.07 3.22 -11.62
N THR A 43 -8.12 3.59 -12.36
CA THR A 43 -8.83 2.66 -13.27
C THR A 43 -7.89 2.08 -14.33
N GLN A 44 -6.94 2.87 -14.85
CA GLN A 44 -5.95 2.41 -15.81
C GLN A 44 -5.03 1.36 -15.17
N LEU A 45 -4.48 1.63 -13.97
CA LEU A 45 -3.61 0.71 -13.23
C LEU A 45 -4.32 -0.61 -12.88
N LEU A 46 -5.58 -0.54 -12.41
CA LEU A 46 -6.39 -1.72 -12.13
C LEU A 46 -6.61 -2.58 -13.38
N ARG A 47 -6.86 -1.93 -14.54
CA ARG A 47 -7.00 -2.66 -15.82
C ARG A 47 -5.71 -3.35 -16.24
N GLU A 48 -4.57 -2.69 -16.11
CA GLU A 48 -3.26 -3.24 -16.49
C GLU A 48 -2.87 -4.45 -15.63
N THR A 49 -3.22 -4.40 -14.35
CA THR A 49 -2.96 -5.47 -13.37
C THR A 49 -4.06 -6.55 -13.31
N ARG A 50 -5.16 -6.35 -14.05
CA ARG A 50 -6.36 -7.19 -14.05
C ARG A 50 -7.00 -7.31 -12.66
N LEU A 51 -7.04 -6.20 -11.94
CA LEU A 51 -7.63 -6.05 -10.63
C LEU A 51 -8.95 -5.27 -10.70
N THR A 52 -9.71 -5.37 -9.62
CA THR A 52 -10.99 -4.69 -9.42
C THR A 52 -10.88 -3.53 -8.43
N GLY A 53 -9.84 -3.52 -7.59
CA GLY A 53 -9.63 -2.55 -6.52
C GLY A 53 -10.22 -3.00 -5.17
N ASN A 54 -10.87 -4.17 -5.12
CA ASN A 54 -11.47 -4.72 -3.90
C ASN A 54 -10.73 -5.96 -3.38
N GLU A 55 -9.57 -6.26 -3.96
CA GLU A 55 -8.76 -7.40 -3.57
C GLU A 55 -8.22 -7.21 -2.16
N THR A 56 -8.23 -8.29 -1.39
CA THR A 56 -7.69 -8.35 -0.04
C THR A 56 -6.40 -9.17 0.04
N ASP A 57 -5.97 -9.78 -1.07
CA ASP A 57 -4.71 -10.49 -1.14
C ASP A 57 -3.52 -9.51 -1.20
N PRO A 58 -2.46 -9.73 -0.39
CA PRO A 58 -1.26 -8.89 -0.41
C PRO A 58 -0.59 -8.77 -1.79
N GLU A 59 -0.70 -9.81 -2.62
CA GLU A 59 -0.13 -9.87 -3.97
C GLU A 59 -0.81 -8.87 -4.94
N ALA A 60 -2.04 -8.45 -4.67
CA ALA A 60 -2.72 -7.43 -5.47
C ALA A 60 -2.00 -6.08 -5.35
N LEU A 61 -1.59 -5.69 -4.13
CA LEU A 61 -0.84 -4.46 -3.93
C LEU A 61 0.52 -4.51 -4.65
N ASP A 62 1.24 -5.63 -4.53
CA ASP A 62 2.57 -5.76 -5.16
C ASP A 62 2.46 -5.59 -6.70
N ARG A 63 1.42 -6.16 -7.32
CA ARG A 63 1.13 -5.96 -8.75
C ARG A 63 0.84 -4.51 -9.11
N VAL A 64 0.10 -3.77 -8.27
CA VAL A 64 -0.17 -2.34 -8.47
C VAL A 64 1.10 -1.52 -8.32
N ILE A 65 1.93 -1.81 -7.31
CA ILE A 65 3.22 -1.14 -7.11
C ILE A 65 4.11 -1.29 -8.34
N ASP A 66 4.19 -2.49 -8.94
CA ASP A 66 4.96 -2.73 -10.15
C ASP A 66 4.42 -1.97 -11.37
N ALA A 67 3.09 -1.91 -11.53
CA ALA A 67 2.46 -1.11 -12.58
C ALA A 67 2.73 0.39 -12.39
N MET A 68 2.62 0.90 -11.16
CA MET A 68 2.95 2.29 -10.82
C MET A 68 4.41 2.61 -11.14
N LYS A 69 5.35 1.74 -10.77
CA LYS A 69 6.79 1.91 -11.05
C LYS A 69 7.12 1.93 -12.54
N SER A 70 6.27 1.34 -13.37
CA SER A 70 6.39 1.29 -14.83
C SER A 70 5.64 2.43 -15.55
N SER A 71 4.94 3.29 -14.80
CA SER A 71 4.16 4.41 -15.31
C SER A 71 5.00 5.68 -15.46
N ASP A 72 4.35 6.84 -15.58
CA ASP A 72 5.04 8.14 -15.60
C ASP A 72 5.86 8.37 -14.30
N PRO A 73 6.85 9.28 -14.32
CA PRO A 73 7.79 9.43 -13.20
C PRO A 73 7.16 9.77 -11.84
N ILE A 74 6.02 10.47 -11.82
CA ILE A 74 5.36 10.87 -10.57
C ILE A 74 4.60 9.68 -9.98
N THR A 75 3.85 8.96 -10.82
CA THR A 75 3.19 7.71 -10.43
C THR A 75 4.23 6.66 -9.95
N ALA A 76 5.38 6.59 -10.63
CA ALA A 76 6.48 5.71 -10.23
C ALA A 76 7.06 6.05 -8.86
N LEU A 77 7.08 7.34 -8.48
CA LEU A 77 7.52 7.76 -7.15
C LEU A 77 6.54 7.28 -6.06
N CYS A 78 5.23 7.37 -6.30
CA CYS A 78 4.23 6.82 -5.40
C CYS A 78 4.41 5.30 -5.22
N GLY A 79 4.65 4.57 -6.32
CA GLY A 79 4.94 3.12 -6.28
C GLY A 79 6.17 2.78 -5.44
N ARG A 80 7.28 3.52 -5.61
CA ARG A 80 8.50 3.34 -4.79
C ARG A 80 8.28 3.66 -3.32
N SER A 81 7.50 4.69 -3.01
CA SER A 81 7.16 5.05 -1.64
C SER A 81 6.40 3.91 -0.94
N LEU A 82 5.41 3.32 -1.63
CA LEU A 82 4.65 2.17 -1.13
C LEU A 82 5.53 0.93 -0.95
N GLU A 83 6.41 0.63 -1.89
CA GLU A 83 7.38 -0.47 -1.79
C GLU A 83 8.25 -0.37 -0.53
N ILE A 84 8.76 0.83 -0.22
CA ILE A 84 9.54 1.08 0.99
C ILE A 84 8.69 0.84 2.25
N ARG A 85 7.43 1.31 2.26
CA ARG A 85 6.52 1.14 3.41
C ARG A 85 6.16 -0.32 3.66
N VAL A 86 5.92 -1.10 2.60
CA VAL A 86 5.69 -2.54 2.68
C VAL A 86 6.93 -3.25 3.24
N ALA A 87 8.11 -2.98 2.66
CA ALA A 87 9.36 -3.58 3.14
C ALA A 87 9.67 -3.22 4.61
N ALA A 88 9.39 -1.99 5.02
CA ALA A 88 9.55 -1.56 6.41
C ALA A 88 8.58 -2.29 7.34
N PHE A 89 7.31 -2.46 6.94
CA PHE A 89 6.34 -3.25 7.70
C PHE A 89 6.82 -4.69 7.89
N ASP A 90 7.24 -5.35 6.81
CA ASP A 90 7.68 -6.75 6.83
C ASP A 90 8.94 -6.94 7.71
N ALA A 91 9.89 -5.99 7.63
CA ALA A 91 11.09 -6.00 8.47
C ALA A 91 10.75 -5.86 9.97
N ILE A 92 9.83 -4.95 10.32
CA ILE A 92 9.40 -4.75 11.71
C ILE A 92 8.56 -5.95 12.20
N ALA A 93 7.76 -6.57 11.34
CA ALA A 93 6.98 -7.76 11.66
C ALA A 93 7.88 -8.94 12.00
N THR A 94 8.90 -9.16 11.18
CA THR A 94 9.90 -10.20 11.42
C THR A 94 10.65 -9.98 12.74
N ASP A 95 11.08 -8.75 13.04
CA ASP A 95 11.79 -8.45 14.30
C ASP A 95 10.91 -8.66 15.54
N ARG A 96 9.61 -8.30 15.47
CA ARG A 96 8.65 -8.55 16.56
C ARG A 96 8.45 -10.04 16.81
N GLU A 97 8.36 -10.86 15.76
CA GLU A 97 8.26 -12.31 15.91
C GLU A 97 9.49 -12.88 16.59
N LEU A 98 10.69 -12.42 16.23
CA LEU A 98 11.94 -12.82 16.88
C LEU A 98 11.98 -12.42 18.36
N ILE A 99 11.64 -11.18 18.69
CA ILE A 99 11.61 -10.68 20.08
C ILE A 99 10.52 -11.39 20.89
N GLY A 100 9.34 -11.62 20.31
CA GLY A 100 8.22 -12.29 20.96
C GLY A 100 8.39 -13.80 21.12
N SER A 101 9.15 -14.45 20.24
CA SER A 101 9.48 -15.89 20.32
C SER A 101 10.55 -16.20 21.38
N THR A 102 11.17 -15.19 21.99
CA THR A 102 12.21 -15.35 23.01
C THR A 102 11.69 -15.19 24.45
N ALA A 103 10.35 -15.22 24.64
CA ALA A 103 9.68 -15.17 25.95
C ALA A 103 8.95 -16.50 26.25
#